data_AF-A0A1J3GRW7-F1
#
_entry.id   AF-A0A1J3GRW7-F1
#
_cell.length_a   1.000
_cell.length_b   1.000
_cell.length_c   1.000
_cell.angle_alpha   90.00
_cell.angle_beta   90.00
_cell.angle_gamma   90.00
#
_symmetry.space_group_name_H-M   'P 1'
#
loop_
_entity.id
_entity.type
_entity.pdbx_description
1 polymer ?
#
loop_
_entity_poly.entity_id
_entity_poly.type
_entity_poly.pdbx_seq_one_letter_code
_entity_poly.pdbx_strand_id
1 'polypeptide(L)'
;GNTYWYAREKVSIVAQGRARDISDQRDFLLCFDFTTERFGPRLPLPFHSFGNTVTLSSVREDQLAVLYQKAGAPASYTLKIWISSKVEPNAVSWNKLFLA
;
A
#
# COMPACT_ATOMS: atom_id res chain seq x y z
N GLY A 1 5.14 -18.90 -0.36
CA GLY A 1 5.02 -17.53 0.16
C GLY A 1 3.57 -17.09 0.11
N ASN A 2 3.20 -16.12 0.92
CA ASN A 2 1.85 -15.55 0.95
C ASN A 2 1.60 -14.62 -0.24
N THR A 3 0.33 -14.37 -0.55
CA THR A 3 -0.03 -13.43 -1.63
C THR A 3 -0.48 -12.11 -1.02
N TYR A 4 -0.04 -11.02 -1.66
CA TYR A 4 -0.29 -9.67 -1.20
C TYR A 4 -0.99 -8.85 -2.29
N TRP A 5 -1.93 -7.99 -1.87
CA TRP A 5 -2.61 -7.06 -2.77
C TRP A 5 -2.67 -5.66 -2.17
N TYR A 6 -2.59 -4.67 -3.05
CA TYR A 6 -3.00 -3.31 -2.71
C TYR A 6 -4.54 -3.24 -2.65
N ALA A 7 -5.07 -2.67 -1.57
CA ALA A 7 -6.50 -2.51 -1.36
C ALA A 7 -6.82 -1.11 -0.83
N ARG A 8 -8.05 -0.67 -1.10
CA ARG A 8 -8.60 0.59 -0.60
C ARG A 8 -9.97 0.35 0.02
N GLU A 9 -10.22 1.00 1.16
CA GLU A 9 -11.54 0.99 1.79
C GLU A 9 -12.57 1.70 0.92
N LYS A 10 -13.73 1.06 0.73
CA LYS A 10 -14.86 1.64 -0.01
C LYS A 10 -15.58 2.67 0.88
N VAL A 11 -15.48 3.95 0.52
CA VAL A 11 -16.20 5.02 1.22
C VAL A 11 -17.67 5.03 0.75
N SER A 12 -18.61 4.88 1.69
CA SER A 12 -20.04 5.05 1.42
C SER A 12 -20.41 6.55 1.37
N ILE A 13 -21.21 6.91 0.37
CA ILE A 13 -21.58 8.30 0.02
C ILE A 13 -22.30 9.02 1.19
N VAL A 14 -22.92 8.26 2.10
CA VAL A 14 -23.67 8.77 3.26
C VAL A 14 -22.77 9.39 4.34
N ALA A 15 -21.48 9.06 4.36
CA ALA A 15 -20.52 9.62 5.33
C ALA A 15 -19.99 11.02 4.95
N GLN A 16 -20.43 11.60 3.81
CA GLN A 16 -19.93 12.86 3.27
C GLN A 16 -20.24 14.12 4.11
N GLY A 17 -21.09 14.01 5.14
CA GLY A 17 -21.50 15.14 5.99
C GLY A 17 -20.63 15.42 7.22
N ARG A 18 -19.68 14.54 7.55
CA ARG A 18 -18.68 14.81 8.60
C ARG A 18 -17.36 15.08 7.90
N ALA A 19 -16.67 16.14 8.33
CA ALA A 19 -15.35 16.52 7.80
C ALA A 19 -14.51 15.26 7.59
N ARG A 20 -13.89 15.15 6.41
CA ARG A 20 -13.06 14.00 6.05
C ARG A 20 -11.96 13.87 7.08
N ASP A 21 -12.16 13.04 8.11
CA ASP A 21 -11.03 12.33 8.70
C ASP A 21 -10.52 11.49 7.54
N ILE A 22 -9.49 12.01 6.88
CA ILE A 22 -8.58 11.24 6.06
C ILE A 22 -7.90 10.33 7.08
N SER A 23 -8.61 9.30 7.52
CA SER A 23 -8.02 8.30 8.40
C SER A 23 -6.81 7.73 7.65
N ASP A 24 -5.70 7.60 8.37
CA ASP A 24 -4.38 7.23 7.85
C ASP A 24 -4.33 5.86 7.15
N GLN A 25 -5.46 5.17 7.02
CA GLN A 25 -5.58 3.76 6.70
C GLN A 25 -6.55 3.44 5.55
N ARG A 26 -6.90 4.41 4.70
CA ARG A 26 -7.75 4.12 3.53
C ARG A 26 -7.10 3.19 2.54
N ASP A 27 -5.78 3.26 2.39
CA ASP A 27 -5.00 2.38 1.52
C ASP A 27 -4.12 1.47 2.38
N PHE A 28 -4.09 0.19 2.07
CA PHE A 28 -3.34 -0.83 2.82
C PHE A 28 -2.97 -2.01 1.93
N LEU A 29 -2.11 -2.89 2.44
CA LEU A 29 -1.89 -4.21 1.82
C LEU A 29 -2.73 -5.27 2.53
N LEU A 30 -3.37 -6.14 1.75
CA LEU A 30 -3.98 -7.37 2.21
C LEU A 30 -2.99 -8.51 2.05
N CYS A 31 -2.88 -9.37 3.05
CA CYS A 31 -2.15 -10.63 2.99
C CYS A 31 -3.15 -11.78 3.04
N PHE A 32 -3.10 -12.70 2.08
CA PHE A 32 -3.71 -14.01 2.23
C PHE A 32 -2.64 -15.00 2.69
N ASP A 33 -2.81 -15.47 3.92
CA ASP A 33 -1.92 -16.44 4.53
C ASP A 33 -2.36 -17.86 4.16
N PHE A 34 -1.56 -18.53 3.34
CA PHE A 34 -1.86 -19.91 2.90
C PHE A 34 -1.68 -20.92 4.03
N THR A 35 -0.95 -20.61 5.10
CA THR A 35 -0.80 -21.53 6.24
C THR A 35 -2.07 -21.60 7.09
N THR A 36 -2.78 -20.48 7.22
CA THR A 36 -4.02 -20.40 8.01
C THR A 36 -5.28 -20.31 7.15
N GLU A 37 -5.13 -20.29 5.82
CA GLU A 37 -6.19 -20.11 4.81
C GLU A 37 -7.08 -18.89 5.06
N ARG A 38 -6.50 -17.80 5.55
CA ARG A 38 -7.23 -16.61 6.00
C ARG A 38 -6.54 -15.32 5.56
N PHE A 39 -7.32 -14.25 5.50
CA PHE A 39 -6.77 -12.91 5.38
C PHE A 39 -6.21 -12.45 6.73
N GLY A 40 -4.97 -11.94 6.70
CA GLY A 40 -4.35 -11.28 7.84
C GLY A 40 -4.90 -9.87 8.09
N PRO A 41 -4.37 -9.15 9.09
CA PRO A 41 -4.71 -7.76 9.35
C PRO A 41 -4.28 -6.85 8.20
N ARG A 42 -4.83 -5.63 8.17
CA ARG A 42 -4.42 -4.58 7.21
C ARG A 42 -2.96 -4.19 7.47
N LEU A 43 -2.10 -4.40 6.48
CA LEU A 43 -0.69 -4.03 6.57
C LEU A 43 -0.50 -2.58 6.10
N PRO A 44 0.27 -1.75 6.83
CA PRO A 44 0.44 -0.34 6.50
C PRO A 44 1.30 -0.13 5.25
N LEU A 45 0.88 0.80 4.40
CA LEU A 45 1.71 1.33 3.33
C LEU A 45 2.68 2.39 3.88
N PRO A 46 3.83 2.62 3.21
CA PRO A 46 4.77 3.64 3.63
C PRO A 46 4.35 5.07 3.25
N PHE A 47 3.18 5.23 2.62
CA PHE A 47 2.65 6.49 2.10
C PHE A 47 1.12 6.41 1.95
N HIS A 48 0.49 7.56 1.80
CA HIS A 48 -0.91 7.67 1.40
C HIS A 48 -1.03 7.85 -0.12
N SER A 49 -1.86 7.06 -0.79
CA SER A 49 -1.95 7.13 -2.24
C SER A 49 -2.70 8.37 -2.72
N PHE A 50 -3.66 8.90 -1.95
CA PHE A 50 -4.50 10.06 -2.33
C PHE A 50 -5.08 10.00 -3.76
N GLY A 51 -5.36 8.79 -4.29
CA GLY A 51 -5.86 8.62 -5.66
C GLY A 51 -4.78 8.59 -6.75
N ASN A 52 -3.50 8.66 -6.38
CA ASN A 52 -2.38 8.45 -7.28
C ASN A 52 -2.22 6.96 -7.66
N THR A 53 -1.43 6.69 -8.70
CA THR A 53 -1.15 5.33 -9.16
C THR A 53 -0.22 4.62 -8.19
N VAL A 54 -0.62 3.41 -7.79
CA VAL A 54 0.14 2.52 -6.92
C VAL A 54 0.27 1.16 -7.59
N THR A 55 1.48 0.58 -7.56
CA THR A 55 1.72 -0.77 -8.07
C THR A 55 2.53 -1.55 -7.05
N LEU A 56 2.13 -2.80 -6.81
CA LEU A 56 2.80 -3.74 -5.92
C LEU A 56 3.56 -4.78 -6.76
N SER A 57 4.76 -5.13 -6.33
CA SER A 57 5.57 -6.19 -6.92
C SER A 57 6.25 -7.03 -5.84
N SER A 58 6.51 -8.31 -6.14
CA SER A 58 7.38 -9.17 -5.33
C SER A 58 8.79 -9.13 -5.92
N VAL A 59 9.80 -8.83 -5.10
CA VAL A 59 11.18 -8.65 -5.57
C VAL A 59 12.09 -9.80 -5.14
N ARG A 60 11.77 -10.47 -4.03
CA ARG A 60 12.44 -11.65 -3.47
C ARG A 60 11.39 -12.48 -2.72
N GLU A 61 11.74 -13.68 -2.26
CA GLU A 61 10.81 -14.58 -1.57
C GLU A 61 10.05 -13.90 -0.42
N ASP A 62 10.72 -13.03 0.36
CA ASP A 62 10.13 -12.36 1.53
C ASP A 62 10.13 -10.82 1.44
N GLN A 63 10.20 -10.25 0.23
CA GLN A 63 10.22 -8.80 0.04
C GLN A 63 9.18 -8.31 -0.96
N LEU A 64 8.54 -7.19 -0.60
CA LEU A 64 7.60 -6.46 -1.43
C LEU A 64 8.22 -5.14 -1.85
N ALA A 65 7.94 -4.73 -3.08
CA ALA A 65 8.17 -3.37 -3.54
C ALA A 65 6.84 -2.70 -3.89
N VAL A 66 6.73 -1.42 -3.52
CA VAL A 66 5.58 -0.60 -3.88
C VAL A 66 6.09 0.62 -4.62
N LEU A 67 5.57 0.81 -5.83
CA LEU A 67 5.72 2.02 -6.61
C LEU A 67 4.55 2.95 -6.29
N TYR A 68 4.88 4.21 -6.00
CA TYR A 68 3.96 5.33 -6.01
C TYR A 68 4.33 6.26 -7.15
N GLN A 69 3.35 6.62 -7.96
CA GLN A 69 3.50 7.60 -9.01
C GLN A 69 2.50 8.72 -8.81
N LYS A 70 3.00 9.89 -8.41
CA LYS A 70 2.21 11.12 -8.41
C LYS A 70 2.10 11.66 -9.83
N ALA A 71 0.89 11.74 -10.36
CA ALA A 71 0.62 12.45 -11.60
C ALA A 71 0.42 13.93 -11.29
N GLY A 72 1.35 14.79 -11.75
CA GLY A 72 1.21 16.24 -11.73
C GLY A 72 0.91 16.81 -13.12
N ALA A 73 0.57 18.10 -13.18
CA ALA A 73 0.56 18.88 -14.43
C ALA A 73 1.96 18.83 -15.09
N PRO A 74 2.07 19.08 -16.42
CA PRO A 74 2.75 18.20 -17.40
C PRO A 74 4.27 18.03 -17.28
N ALA A 75 4.92 18.59 -16.24
CA ALA A 75 6.36 18.50 -16.01
C ALA A 75 6.75 17.98 -14.61
N SER A 76 5.80 17.52 -13.77
CA SER A 76 6.08 17.07 -12.40
C SER A 76 5.56 15.66 -12.13
N TYR A 77 6.23 14.67 -12.71
CA TYR A 77 6.08 13.29 -12.25
C TYR A 77 7.02 13.05 -11.08
N THR A 78 6.50 12.48 -10.00
CA THR A 78 7.34 12.00 -8.91
C THR A 78 7.13 10.51 -8.77
N LEU A 79 8.21 9.76 -8.99
CA LEU A 79 8.24 8.32 -8.79
C LEU A 79 8.95 8.02 -7.48
N LYS A 80 8.30 7.22 -6.65
CA LYS A 80 8.87 6.76 -5.39
C LYS A 80 8.70 5.26 -5.31
N ILE A 81 9.78 4.54 -5.01
CA ILE A 81 9.75 3.09 -4.81
C ILE A 81 10.18 2.80 -3.39
N TRP A 82 9.34 2.08 -2.65
CA TRP A 82 9.71 1.52 -1.35
C TRP A 82 9.90 0.03 -1.46
N ILE A 83 10.94 -0.48 -0.83
CA ILE A 83 11.18 -1.92 -0.69
C ILE A 83 11.09 -2.26 0.79
N SER A 84 10.41 -3.37 1.10
CA SER A 84 10.36 -3.89 2.46
C SER A 84 11.66 -4.61 2.84
N SER A 85 11.98 -4.61 4.13
CA SER A 85 13.09 -5.43 4.64
C SER A 85 12.71 -6.92 4.66
N LYS A 86 11.55 -7.19 5.24
CA LYS A 86 10.88 -8.48 5.35
C LYS A 86 9.37 -8.25 5.39
N VAL A 87 8.61 -9.18 4.84
CA VAL A 87 7.16 -9.23 5.02
C VAL A 87 6.77 -10.46 5.83
N GLU A 88 5.93 -10.25 6.83
CA GLU A 88 5.28 -11.28 7.63
C GLU A 88 3.77 -11.24 7.36
N PRO A 89 3.03 -12.32 7.65
CA PRO A 89 1.58 -12.35 7.41
C PRO A 89 0.82 -11.17 8.06
N ASN A 90 1.33 -10.69 9.20
CA ASN A 90 0.68 -9.68 10.03
C ASN A 90 1.48 -8.38 10.16
N ALA A 91 2.67 -8.28 9.56
CA ALA A 91 3.53 -7.11 9.71
C ALA A 91 4.39 -6.86 8.46
N VAL A 92 4.62 -5.59 8.15
CA VAL A 92 5.56 -5.17 7.10
C VAL A 92 6.38 -4.00 7.61
N SER A 93 7.67 -3.98 7.26
CA SER A 93 8.57 -2.86 7.56
C SER A 93 9.26 -2.40 6.28
N TRP A 94 9.29 -1.08 6.07
CA TRP A 94 9.82 -0.42 4.87
C TRP A 94 11.18 0.22 5.18
N ASN A 95 12.22 -0.09 4.41
CA ASN A 95 13.59 0.33 4.76
C ASN A 95 14.37 1.01 3.63
N LYS A 96 13.94 0.93 2.36
CA LYS A 96 14.62 1.60 1.24
C LYS A 96 13.63 2.43 0.45
N LEU A 97 13.96 3.70 0.22
CA LEU A 97 13.24 4.62 -0.65
C LEU A 97 14.13 5.02 -1.82
N PHE A 98 13.68 4.79 -3.04
CA PHE A 98 14.28 5.30 -4.26
C PHE A 98 13.40 6.41 -4.85
N LEU A 99 14.03 7.47 -5.33
CA LEU A 99 13.38 8.65 -5.91
C LEU A 99 13.84 8.80 -7.36
N ALA A 100 12.91 9.05 -8.27
CA ALA A 100 13.16 9.40 -9.67
C ALA A 100 12.21 10.51 -10.12
#